data_AF-A0A3M6ZFL1-F1
#
_entry.id   AF-A0A3M6ZFL1-F1
#
_cell.length_a   1.000
_cell.length_b   1.000
_cell.length_c   1.000
_cell.angle_alpha   90.00
_cell.angle_beta   90.00
_cell.angle_gamma   90.00
#
_symmetry.space_group_name_H-M   'P 1'
#
loop_
_entity.id
_entity.type
_entity.pdbx_description
1 polymer ?
#
loop_
_entity_poly.entity_id
_entity_poly.type
_entity_poly.pdbx_seq_one_letter_code
_entity_poly.pdbx_strand_id
1 'polypeptide(L)'
;MATKRPNPSVHPSRHAQVPEEPRRKKQKPNNLGKKSFKKAHTVNDLKSQVRSLRRLLEHNDDLPPNIRIEKERALRTAQHELDEEQRAKKRSDMIGRWHKIRFFDRQKATKRLKRAKKELQGLESDKERQEAEKKVQDAQVDVDYAIYYPLDLPYKPLFPTNKKNKDGTNEMQNGSEGPEDADDKKEAERQGDAEMWAKVKQCAEDGTLDALRNGKLSGEANDESGNLEGPAPTMPSKRKRQKEKPETGDLHGNRRERRAAQAAAKEESDQDSEDGFFE
;
A
#
# COMPACT_ATOMS: atom_id res chain seq x y z
N MET A 1 -12.44 28.08 -18.29
CA MET A 1 -12.03 28.12 -19.72
C MET A 1 -12.37 26.78 -20.36
N ALA A 2 -13.30 26.77 -21.32
CA ALA A 2 -13.76 25.55 -21.98
C ALA A 2 -12.75 25.11 -23.06
N THR A 3 -12.22 23.89 -22.95
CA THR A 3 -11.32 23.32 -23.96
C THR A 3 -12.13 22.90 -25.18
N LYS A 4 -11.96 23.63 -26.29
CA LYS A 4 -12.57 23.36 -27.59
C LYS A 4 -12.16 21.95 -28.04
N ARG A 5 -13.13 21.07 -28.30
CA ARG A 5 -12.88 19.75 -28.91
C ARG A 5 -12.24 19.96 -30.28
N PRO A 6 -11.19 19.20 -30.65
CA PRO A 6 -10.61 19.32 -31.99
C PRO A 6 -11.66 18.86 -33.02
N ASN A 7 -11.97 19.73 -33.99
CA ASN A 7 -12.84 19.36 -35.10
C ASN A 7 -12.18 18.24 -35.92
N PRO A 8 -12.92 17.19 -36.32
CA PRO A 8 -12.43 16.26 -37.32
C PRO A 8 -12.25 17.04 -38.63
N SER A 9 -11.01 17.08 -39.13
CA SER A 9 -10.59 17.87 -40.29
C SER A 9 -11.30 17.48 -41.60
N VAL A 10 -11.98 16.33 -41.66
CA VAL A 10 -12.60 15.81 -42.87
C VAL A 10 -13.90 15.08 -42.51
N HIS A 11 -14.98 15.40 -43.21
CA HIS A 11 -16.27 14.70 -43.10
C HIS A 11 -16.17 13.28 -43.71
N PRO A 12 -16.77 12.24 -43.11
CA PRO A 12 -16.60 10.84 -43.53
C PRO A 12 -16.91 10.58 -45.02
N SER A 13 -17.82 11.36 -45.63
CA SER A 13 -18.15 11.24 -47.06
C SER A 13 -17.03 11.69 -48.03
N ARG A 14 -16.03 12.45 -47.55
CA ARG A 14 -14.89 12.93 -48.37
C ARG A 14 -13.60 12.14 -48.15
N HIS A 15 -13.63 11.12 -47.29
CA HIS A 15 -12.44 10.36 -46.91
C HIS A 15 -11.81 9.57 -48.07
N ALA A 16 -12.58 9.23 -49.11
CA ALA A 16 -12.11 8.51 -50.28
C ALA A 16 -11.41 9.40 -51.33
N GLN A 17 -11.59 10.72 -51.26
CA GLN A 17 -11.01 11.68 -52.22
C GLN A 17 -9.77 12.41 -51.69
N VAL A 18 -9.47 12.25 -50.39
CA VAL A 18 -8.29 12.84 -49.77
C VAL A 18 -7.20 11.76 -49.71
N PRO A 19 -6.04 11.97 -50.36
CA PRO A 19 -4.91 11.06 -50.23
C PRO A 19 -4.57 10.85 -48.75
N GLU A 20 -4.40 9.60 -48.32
CA GLU A 20 -4.12 9.27 -46.93
C GLU A 20 -2.75 9.86 -46.55
N GLU A 21 -2.73 10.97 -45.81
CA GLU A 21 -1.46 11.50 -45.32
C GLU A 21 -0.81 10.48 -44.39
N PRO A 22 0.49 10.15 -44.58
CA PRO A 22 1.17 9.21 -43.72
C PRO A 22 1.12 9.75 -42.29
N ARG A 23 0.48 9.00 -41.39
CA ARG A 23 0.36 9.32 -39.97
C ARG A 23 1.76 9.56 -39.38
N ARG A 24 2.20 10.82 -39.32
CA ARG A 24 3.46 11.20 -38.68
C ARG A 24 3.36 10.82 -37.21
N LYS A 25 4.07 9.76 -36.80
CA LYS A 25 4.22 9.41 -35.38
C LYS A 25 4.79 10.64 -34.69
N LYS A 26 4.02 11.27 -33.80
CA LYS A 26 4.51 12.38 -32.97
C LYS A 26 5.73 11.87 -32.19
N GLN A 27 6.92 12.25 -32.65
CA GLN A 27 8.16 12.00 -31.92
C GLN A 27 8.05 12.73 -30.59
N LYS A 28 8.16 12.00 -29.48
CA LYS A 28 8.20 12.63 -28.15
C LYS A 28 9.45 13.53 -28.13
N PRO A 29 9.37 14.74 -27.54
CA PRO A 29 10.52 15.63 -27.47
C PRO A 29 11.66 14.93 -26.73
N ASN A 30 12.90 15.08 -27.22
CA ASN A 30 14.12 14.45 -26.67
C ASN A 30 14.37 14.79 -25.18
N ASN A 31 13.68 15.80 -24.67
CA ASN A 31 13.78 16.31 -23.31
C ASN A 31 12.97 15.44 -22.31
N LEU A 32 12.10 14.56 -22.79
CA LEU A 32 11.41 13.53 -22.01
C LEU A 32 12.24 12.22 -21.98
N GLY A 33 13.54 12.35 -21.71
CA GLY A 33 14.39 11.20 -21.45
C GLY A 33 13.82 10.36 -20.31
N LYS A 34 13.94 9.03 -20.39
CA LYS A 34 13.41 8.02 -19.43
C LYS A 34 13.84 8.20 -17.95
N LYS A 35 14.57 9.27 -17.64
CA LYS A 35 15.16 9.59 -16.35
C LYS A 35 14.57 10.84 -15.69
N SER A 36 13.66 11.58 -16.35
CA SER A 36 13.29 12.94 -15.90
C SER A 36 12.47 12.99 -14.60
N PHE A 37 11.92 11.87 -14.14
CA PHE A 37 11.35 11.77 -12.79
C PHE A 37 11.62 10.37 -12.26
N LYS A 38 12.86 10.08 -11.85
CA LYS A 38 13.04 9.03 -10.85
C LYS A 38 12.23 9.51 -9.65
N LYS A 39 11.11 8.83 -9.33
CA LYS A 39 10.41 9.03 -8.05
C LYS A 39 11.48 9.06 -6.98
N ALA A 40 11.46 10.09 -6.14
CA ALA A 40 12.38 10.22 -5.01
C ALA A 40 12.43 8.85 -4.30
N HIS A 41 13.59 8.20 -4.39
CA HIS A 41 13.93 6.87 -3.89
C HIS A 41 12.85 5.78 -4.04
N THR A 42 13.00 4.90 -5.04
CA THR A 42 12.11 3.72 -5.12
C THR A 42 12.34 2.82 -3.89
N VAL A 43 11.30 2.12 -3.41
CA VAL A 43 11.40 1.17 -2.27
C VAL A 43 12.63 0.25 -2.35
N ASN A 44 13.01 -0.17 -3.56
CA ASN A 44 14.16 -1.04 -3.79
C ASN A 44 15.50 -0.32 -3.59
N ASP A 45 15.59 0.97 -3.94
CA ASP A 45 16.77 1.80 -3.70
C ASP A 45 16.99 1.98 -2.19
N LEU A 46 15.93 2.29 -1.42
CA LEU A 46 15.97 2.39 0.03
C LEU A 46 16.39 1.06 0.69
N LYS A 47 15.82 -0.07 0.24
CA LYS A 47 16.27 -1.40 0.68
C LYS A 47 17.74 -1.68 0.36
N SER A 48 18.23 -1.20 -0.78
CA SER A 48 19.63 -1.34 -1.15
C SER A 48 20.52 -0.51 -0.22
N GLN A 49 20.15 0.73 0.04
CA GLN A 49 20.85 1.65 0.95
C GLN A 49 20.91 1.09 2.38
N VAL A 50 19.77 0.62 2.93
CA VAL A 50 19.72 0.00 4.26
C VAL A 50 20.65 -1.22 4.34
N ARG A 51 20.62 -2.11 3.34
CA ARG A 51 21.52 -3.28 3.31
C ARG A 51 22.99 -2.89 3.22
N SER A 52 23.31 -1.89 2.40
CA SER A 52 24.68 -1.39 2.23
C SER A 52 25.22 -0.79 3.53
N LEU A 53 24.44 0.08 4.19
CA LEU A 53 24.81 0.70 5.46
C LEU A 53 24.92 -0.32 6.60
N ARG A 54 24.00 -1.30 6.67
CA ARG A 54 24.09 -2.41 7.64
C ARG A 54 25.38 -3.21 7.47
N ARG A 55 25.66 -3.67 6.25
CA ARG A 55 26.90 -4.40 5.93
C ARG A 55 28.15 -3.58 6.23
N LEU A 56 28.13 -2.28 5.92
CA LEU A 56 29.26 -1.39 6.20
C LEU A 56 29.56 -1.32 7.70
N LEU A 57 28.53 -1.16 8.53
CA LEU A 57 28.66 -1.07 9.99
C LEU A 57 29.02 -2.42 10.64
N GLU A 58 28.50 -3.54 10.10
CA GLU A 58 28.75 -4.90 10.61
C GLU A 58 30.15 -5.42 10.26
N HIS A 59 30.72 -5.04 9.10
CA HIS A 59 31.98 -5.60 8.61
C HIS A 59 33.20 -4.70 8.80
N ASN A 60 33.02 -3.41 9.09
CA ASN A 60 34.14 -2.48 9.28
C ASN A 60 34.17 -1.98 10.73
N ASP A 61 34.93 -2.69 11.57
CA ASP A 61 35.16 -2.29 12.95
C ASP A 61 36.21 -1.19 13.11
N ASP A 62 37.01 -0.95 12.07
CA ASP A 62 38.07 0.07 12.03
C ASP A 62 37.57 1.46 11.55
N LEU A 63 36.26 1.70 11.61
CA LEU A 63 35.68 2.99 11.26
C LEU A 63 35.91 4.01 12.38
N PRO A 64 36.39 5.23 12.08
CA PRO A 64 36.47 6.31 13.06
C PRO A 64 35.11 6.54 13.76
N PRO A 65 35.08 6.79 15.07
CA PRO A 65 33.83 6.93 15.83
C PRO A 65 32.85 7.95 15.25
N ASN A 66 33.35 9.10 14.77
CA ASN A 66 32.54 10.13 14.14
C ASN A 66 31.80 9.61 12.90
N ILE A 67 32.51 8.88 12.03
CA ILE A 67 31.95 8.33 10.80
C ILE A 67 30.96 7.21 11.13
N ARG A 68 31.25 6.37 12.13
CA ARG A 68 30.32 5.32 12.57
C ARG A 68 28.98 5.93 13.03
N ILE A 69 29.00 6.99 13.84
CA ILE A 69 27.78 7.69 14.29
C ILE A 69 27.01 8.28 13.10
N GLU A 70 27.68 8.89 12.13
CA GLU A 70 27.03 9.41 10.92
C GLU A 70 26.34 8.32 10.11
N LYS A 71 26.99 7.15 9.93
CA LYS A 71 26.41 6.02 9.20
C LYS A 71 25.26 5.37 9.96
N GLU A 72 25.32 5.31 11.29
CA GLU A 72 24.20 4.86 12.12
C GLU A 72 23.00 5.80 12.02
N ARG A 73 23.21 7.12 12.05
CA ARG A 73 22.14 8.11 11.80
C ARG A 73 21.54 7.93 10.40
N ALA A 74 22.40 7.85 9.37
CA ALA A 74 21.95 7.63 8.00
C ALA A 74 21.17 6.31 7.84
N LEU A 75 21.55 5.26 8.56
CA LEU A 75 20.84 3.98 8.58
C LEU A 75 19.46 4.12 9.22
N ARG A 76 19.33 4.84 10.34
CA ARG A 76 18.03 5.11 10.98
C ARG A 76 17.11 5.90 10.05
N THR A 77 17.63 6.97 9.41
CA THR A 77 16.88 7.75 8.43
C THR A 77 16.41 6.88 7.26
N ALA A 78 17.32 6.09 6.67
CA ALA A 78 16.97 5.21 5.55
C ALA A 78 15.94 4.12 5.92
N GLN A 79 15.93 3.65 7.16
CA GLN A 79 14.92 2.72 7.66
C GLN A 79 13.56 3.40 7.81
N HIS A 80 13.53 4.61 8.39
CA HIS A 80 12.30 5.39 8.52
C HIS A 80 11.66 5.69 7.16
N GLU A 81 12.45 6.19 6.20
CA GLU A 81 11.99 6.46 4.82
C GLU A 81 11.48 5.18 4.15
N LEU A 82 12.15 4.04 4.38
CA LEU A 82 11.72 2.77 3.84
C LEU A 82 10.36 2.33 4.40
N ASP A 83 10.12 2.55 5.69
CA ASP A 83 8.84 2.21 6.33
C ASP A 83 7.72 3.15 5.87
N GLU A 84 7.98 4.44 5.73
CA GLU A 84 7.05 5.41 5.16
C GLU A 84 6.64 5.05 3.73
N GLU A 85 7.60 4.76 2.86
CA GLU A 85 7.31 4.41 1.47
C GLU A 85 6.57 3.05 1.37
N GLN A 86 6.89 2.09 2.26
CA GLN A 86 6.14 0.84 2.36
C GLN A 86 4.70 1.07 2.82
N ARG A 87 4.47 1.94 3.82
CA ARG A 87 3.13 2.34 4.26
C ARG A 87 2.37 3.03 3.13
N ALA A 88 3.00 3.97 2.43
CA ALA A 88 2.41 4.66 1.28
C ALA A 88 2.01 3.69 0.15
N LYS A 89 2.85 2.69 -0.13
CA LYS A 89 2.53 1.63 -1.10
C LYS A 89 1.34 0.79 -0.65
N LYS A 90 1.36 0.28 0.59
CA LYS A 90 0.23 -0.48 1.17
C LYS A 90 -1.07 0.31 1.13
N ARG A 91 -1.02 1.60 1.45
CA ARG A 91 -2.14 2.55 1.34
C ARG A 91 -2.65 2.66 -0.10
N SER A 92 -1.76 2.84 -1.07
CA SER A 92 -2.16 2.89 -2.49
C SER A 92 -2.85 1.60 -2.95
N ASP A 93 -2.35 0.44 -2.50
CA ASP A 93 -2.93 -0.86 -2.80
C ASP A 93 -4.31 -1.05 -2.14
N MET A 94 -4.48 -0.57 -0.90
CA MET A 94 -5.79 -0.55 -0.22
C MET A 94 -6.79 0.35 -0.93
N ILE A 95 -6.38 1.56 -1.31
CA ILE A 95 -7.22 2.49 -2.07
C ILE A 95 -7.66 1.83 -3.38
N GLY A 96 -6.73 1.25 -4.14
CA GLY A 96 -7.04 0.57 -5.40
C GLY A 96 -8.04 -0.57 -5.23
N ARG A 97 -7.85 -1.43 -4.21
CA ARG A 97 -8.73 -2.57 -3.91
C ARG A 97 -10.17 -2.15 -3.60
N TRP A 98 -10.35 -1.15 -2.75
CA TRP A 98 -11.67 -0.77 -2.23
C TRP A 98 -12.32 0.40 -2.97
N HIS A 99 -11.60 1.07 -3.87
CA HIS A 99 -12.09 2.27 -4.58
C HIS A 99 -13.44 2.07 -5.25
N LYS A 100 -13.61 0.95 -5.97
CA LYS A 100 -14.85 0.68 -6.72
C LYS A 100 -16.04 0.38 -5.80
N ILE A 101 -15.81 -0.39 -4.73
CA ILE A 101 -16.84 -0.71 -3.74
C ILE A 101 -17.28 0.56 -3.00
N ARG A 102 -16.32 1.38 -2.54
CA ARG A 102 -16.59 2.68 -1.90
C ARG A 102 -17.31 3.66 -2.83
N PHE A 103 -16.98 3.64 -4.12
CA PHE A 103 -17.65 4.46 -5.12
C PHE A 103 -19.15 4.11 -5.20
N PHE A 104 -19.50 2.83 -5.27
CA PHE A 104 -20.89 2.39 -5.31
C PHE A 104 -21.62 2.64 -3.99
N ASP A 105 -20.98 2.38 -2.85
CA ASP A 105 -21.55 2.71 -1.54
C ASP A 105 -21.84 4.20 -1.42
N ARG A 106 -20.90 5.06 -1.85
CA ARG A 106 -21.10 6.51 -1.87
C ARG A 106 -22.25 6.91 -2.80
N GLN A 107 -22.35 6.32 -4.00
CA GLN A 107 -23.47 6.59 -4.90
C GLN A 107 -24.81 6.17 -4.28
N LYS A 108 -24.86 5.03 -3.62
CA LYS A 108 -26.07 4.53 -2.96
C LYS A 108 -26.46 5.38 -1.74
N ALA A 109 -25.49 5.71 -0.89
CA ALA A 109 -25.68 6.60 0.26
C ALA A 109 -26.16 8.00 -0.17
N THR A 110 -25.55 8.58 -1.22
CA THR A 110 -25.98 9.88 -1.74
C THR A 110 -27.39 9.84 -2.36
N LYS A 111 -27.79 8.73 -2.99
CA LYS A 111 -29.17 8.54 -3.46
C LYS A 111 -30.15 8.48 -2.27
N ARG A 112 -29.83 7.72 -1.20
CA ARG A 112 -30.63 7.65 0.03
C ARG A 112 -30.78 9.01 0.72
N LEU A 113 -29.67 9.74 0.87
CA LEU A 113 -29.67 11.09 1.41
C LEU A 113 -30.61 12.01 0.59
N LYS A 114 -30.52 11.97 -0.75
CA LYS A 114 -31.41 12.76 -1.62
C LYS A 114 -32.88 12.40 -1.44
N ARG A 115 -33.21 11.12 -1.27
CA ARG A 115 -34.59 10.64 -0.99
C ARG A 115 -35.07 11.17 0.37
N ALA A 116 -34.28 10.95 1.43
CA ALA A 116 -34.61 11.41 2.78
C ALA A 116 -34.81 12.94 2.85
N LYS A 117 -33.99 13.73 2.12
CA LYS A 117 -34.18 15.19 2.03
C LYS A 117 -35.47 15.59 1.31
N LYS A 118 -35.88 14.84 0.28
CA LYS A 118 -37.14 15.10 -0.42
C LYS A 118 -38.35 14.74 0.45
N GLU A 119 -38.29 13.62 1.16
CA GLU A 119 -39.32 13.22 2.12
C GLU A 119 -39.49 14.28 3.22
N LEU A 120 -38.39 14.77 3.78
CA LEU A 120 -38.42 15.86 4.77
C LEU A 120 -39.09 17.15 4.26
N GLN A 121 -38.96 17.45 2.96
CA GLN A 121 -39.60 18.62 2.35
C GLN A 121 -41.11 18.45 2.14
N GLY A 122 -41.60 17.21 2.03
CA GLY A 122 -43.02 16.91 1.78
C GLY A 122 -43.85 16.67 3.03
N LEU A 123 -43.25 16.71 4.22
CA LEU A 123 -43.91 16.44 5.50
C LEU A 123 -44.35 17.75 6.18
N GLU A 124 -45.62 17.83 6.56
CA GLU A 124 -46.22 18.98 7.26
C GLU A 124 -46.34 18.76 8.78
N SER A 125 -46.27 17.51 9.24
CA SER A 125 -46.43 17.14 10.65
C SER A 125 -45.10 17.21 11.42
N ASP A 126 -45.08 17.94 12.55
CA ASP A 126 -43.86 18.16 13.35
C ASP A 126 -43.22 16.86 13.86
N LYS A 127 -44.01 15.83 14.20
CA LYS A 127 -43.49 14.54 14.69
C LYS A 127 -42.81 13.75 13.58
N GLU A 128 -43.44 13.69 12.40
CA GLU A 128 -42.89 13.01 11.22
C GLU A 128 -41.64 13.74 10.71
N ARG A 129 -41.61 15.06 10.85
CA ARG A 129 -40.46 15.89 10.50
C ARG A 129 -39.23 15.56 11.34
N GLN A 130 -39.38 15.39 12.65
CA GLN A 130 -38.28 14.98 13.53
C GLN A 130 -37.73 13.58 13.18
N GLU A 131 -38.60 12.64 12.81
CA GLU A 131 -38.16 11.31 12.37
C GLU A 131 -37.44 11.38 11.02
N ALA A 132 -37.94 12.20 10.08
CA ALA A 132 -37.31 12.42 8.80
C ALA A 132 -35.94 13.13 8.93
N GLU A 133 -35.79 14.09 9.86
CA GLU A 133 -34.51 14.73 10.16
C GLU A 133 -33.46 13.72 10.65
N LYS A 134 -33.85 12.81 11.54
CA LYS A 134 -32.97 11.72 12.00
C LYS A 134 -32.54 10.83 10.84
N LYS A 135 -33.46 10.47 9.93
CA LYS A 135 -33.13 9.70 8.72
C LYS A 135 -32.14 10.45 7.82
N VAL A 136 -32.29 11.77 7.68
CA VAL A 136 -31.36 12.61 6.92
C VAL A 136 -29.98 12.63 7.56
N GLN A 137 -29.89 12.76 8.89
CA GLN A 137 -28.64 12.73 9.63
C GLN A 137 -27.94 11.37 9.48
N ASP A 138 -28.66 10.27 9.67
CA ASP A 138 -28.09 8.94 9.48
C ASP A 138 -27.60 8.71 8.05
N ALA A 139 -28.38 9.15 7.05
CA ALA A 139 -27.99 9.03 5.64
C ALA A 139 -26.79 9.93 5.29
N GLN A 140 -26.60 11.05 6.00
CA GLN A 140 -25.40 11.89 5.88
C GLN A 140 -24.18 11.14 6.44
N VAL A 141 -24.28 10.53 7.62
CA VAL A 141 -23.20 9.71 8.19
C VAL A 141 -22.87 8.53 7.27
N ASP A 142 -23.85 7.91 6.61
CA ASP A 142 -23.62 6.84 5.62
C ASP A 142 -22.77 7.33 4.42
N VAL A 143 -22.98 8.58 3.96
CA VAL A 143 -22.15 9.21 2.91
C VAL A 143 -20.74 9.48 3.43
N ASP A 144 -20.64 10.03 4.64
CA ASP A 144 -19.37 10.38 5.25
C ASP A 144 -18.54 9.13 5.56
N TYR A 145 -19.17 8.02 5.94
CA TYR A 145 -18.53 6.73 6.11
C TYR A 145 -17.86 6.28 4.80
N ALA A 146 -18.56 6.31 3.67
CA ALA A 146 -17.98 5.90 2.38
C ALA A 146 -16.79 6.80 1.95
N ILE A 147 -16.83 8.10 2.27
CA ILE A 147 -15.81 9.09 1.90
C ILE A 147 -14.60 9.06 2.84
N TYR A 148 -14.83 9.05 4.15
CA TYR A 148 -13.84 9.29 5.19
C TYR A 148 -13.38 8.03 5.92
N TYR A 149 -13.87 6.84 5.56
CA TYR A 149 -13.28 5.60 6.06
C TYR A 149 -11.75 5.58 5.81
N PRO A 150 -10.94 5.23 6.84
CA PRO A 150 -9.48 5.24 6.77
C PRO A 150 -8.95 4.51 5.54
N LEU A 151 -7.98 5.12 4.84
CA LEU A 151 -7.44 4.54 3.60
C LEU A 151 -6.47 3.38 3.86
N ASP A 152 -5.97 3.26 5.09
CA ASP A 152 -5.00 2.26 5.51
C ASP A 152 -5.65 0.95 5.98
N LEU A 153 -6.97 0.98 6.27
CA LEU A 153 -7.75 -0.16 6.75
C LEU A 153 -8.59 -0.80 5.63
N PRO A 154 -8.89 -2.10 5.73
CA PRO A 154 -9.82 -2.76 4.82
C PRO A 154 -11.23 -2.20 4.99
N TYR A 155 -11.80 -1.67 3.91
CA TYR A 155 -13.14 -1.08 3.94
C TYR A 155 -14.22 -2.14 4.19
N LYS A 156 -15.07 -1.94 5.21
CA LYS A 156 -16.26 -2.76 5.44
C LYS A 156 -17.47 -2.14 4.72
N PRO A 157 -18.02 -2.77 3.67
CA PRO A 157 -19.09 -2.18 2.85
C PRO A 157 -20.39 -1.99 3.64
N LEU A 158 -21.06 -0.86 3.42
CA LEU A 158 -22.37 -0.57 4.04
C LEU A 158 -23.49 -1.37 3.38
N PHE A 159 -23.41 -1.51 2.05
CA PHE A 159 -24.46 -2.10 1.23
C PHE A 159 -23.93 -3.25 0.37
N PRO A 160 -23.46 -4.35 0.99
CA PRO A 160 -22.96 -5.48 0.22
C PRO A 160 -24.06 -5.99 -0.73
N THR A 161 -23.71 -6.14 -2.00
CA THR A 161 -24.61 -6.78 -2.96
C THR A 161 -24.61 -8.27 -2.66
N ASN A 162 -25.61 -8.74 -1.91
CA ASN A 162 -25.83 -10.16 -1.67
C ASN A 162 -26.23 -10.88 -2.98
N LYS A 163 -25.27 -11.11 -3.87
CA LYS A 163 -25.37 -12.24 -4.80
C LYS A 163 -25.15 -13.48 -3.95
N LYS A 164 -26.23 -14.13 -3.52
CA LYS A 164 -26.17 -15.44 -2.88
C LYS A 164 -25.25 -16.36 -3.69
N ASN A 165 -24.24 -16.89 -3.03
CA ASN A 165 -23.37 -17.94 -3.52
C ASN A 165 -24.21 -19.12 -4.05
N LYS A 166 -24.20 -19.32 -5.37
CA LYS A 166 -24.21 -20.64 -5.97
C LYS A 166 -22.89 -20.73 -6.73
N ASP A 167 -22.06 -21.65 -6.28
CA ASP A 167 -20.70 -21.98 -6.74
C ASP A 167 -19.55 -21.06 -6.29
N GLY A 168 -18.66 -21.67 -5.52
CA GLY A 168 -17.49 -21.09 -4.87
C GLY A 168 -16.36 -20.82 -5.84
N THR A 169 -16.55 -19.84 -6.71
CA THR A 169 -15.47 -19.18 -7.43
C THR A 169 -15.40 -17.73 -6.97
N ASN A 170 -14.28 -17.38 -6.33
CA ASN A 170 -13.92 -16.02 -5.97
C ASN A 170 -13.64 -15.21 -7.25
N GLU A 171 -14.70 -14.84 -7.95
CA GLU A 171 -14.68 -14.00 -9.15
C GLU A 171 -15.31 -12.67 -8.78
N MET A 172 -14.44 -11.70 -8.47
CA MET A 172 -14.80 -10.29 -8.41
C MET A 172 -15.04 -9.78 -9.83
N GLN A 173 -16.15 -10.20 -10.45
CA GLN A 173 -16.57 -9.75 -11.77
C GLN A 173 -17.88 -8.96 -11.71
N ASN A 174 -17.70 -7.67 -11.95
CA ASN A 174 -18.45 -6.86 -12.92
C ASN A 174 -19.98 -6.94 -12.86
N GLY A 175 -20.58 -5.98 -12.14
CA GLY A 175 -22.00 -5.66 -12.27
C GLY A 175 -22.23 -4.65 -13.39
N SER A 176 -22.55 -5.17 -14.57
CA SER A 176 -23.17 -4.45 -15.69
C SER A 176 -24.50 -3.81 -15.28
N GLU A 177 -24.82 -2.71 -15.95
CA GLU A 177 -25.98 -1.85 -15.79
C GLU A 177 -27.33 -2.56 -16.01
N GLY A 178 -28.35 -2.15 -15.22
CA GLY A 178 -29.80 -2.19 -15.49
C GLY A 178 -30.52 -3.55 -15.39
N PRO A 179 -31.74 -3.64 -14.82
CA PRO A 179 -32.76 -2.60 -14.82
C PRO A 179 -33.10 -2.03 -13.43
N GLU A 180 -33.23 -0.71 -13.46
CA GLU A 180 -34.26 0.12 -12.84
C GLU A 180 -35.48 -0.71 -12.37
N ASP A 181 -36.01 -0.44 -11.16
CA ASP A 181 -37.21 -1.11 -10.58
C ASP A 181 -37.03 -2.35 -9.68
N ALA A 182 -35.88 -2.47 -9.00
CA ALA A 182 -35.76 -3.33 -7.80
C ALA A 182 -35.43 -2.53 -6.52
N ASP A 183 -35.77 -1.24 -6.51
CA ASP A 183 -35.41 -0.28 -5.47
C ASP A 183 -36.29 -0.36 -4.19
N ASP A 184 -37.29 -1.25 -4.16
CA ASP A 184 -38.35 -1.26 -3.12
C ASP A 184 -38.42 -2.51 -2.22
N LYS A 185 -37.56 -3.52 -2.40
CA LYS A 185 -37.62 -4.73 -1.54
C LYS A 185 -36.45 -4.79 -0.57
N LYS A 186 -36.73 -4.24 0.62
CA LYS A 186 -35.90 -4.10 1.82
C LYS A 186 -34.78 -3.09 1.62
N GLU A 187 -34.88 -1.97 2.33
CA GLU A 187 -33.69 -1.23 2.74
C GLU A 187 -32.72 -2.25 3.34
N ALA A 188 -31.73 -2.68 2.56
CA ALA A 188 -30.74 -3.61 3.05
C ALA A 188 -30.18 -3.01 4.35
N GLU A 189 -30.40 -3.74 5.44
CA GLU A 189 -29.93 -3.39 6.77
C GLU A 189 -28.44 -3.09 6.68
N ARG A 190 -27.99 -2.00 7.33
CA ARG A 190 -26.61 -1.57 7.31
C ARG A 190 -25.73 -2.70 7.84
N GLN A 191 -24.88 -3.29 6.99
CA GLN A 191 -23.93 -4.37 7.36
C GLN A 191 -22.51 -3.84 7.61
N GLY A 192 -22.36 -2.52 7.71
CA GLY A 192 -21.06 -1.88 7.92
C GLY A 192 -20.50 -2.08 9.32
N ASP A 193 -19.32 -1.52 9.52
CA ASP A 193 -18.68 -1.51 10.83
C ASP A 193 -19.35 -0.51 11.78
N ALA A 194 -20.09 -1.02 12.76
CA ALA A 194 -20.83 -0.17 13.70
C ALA A 194 -19.91 0.75 14.51
N GLU A 195 -18.71 0.28 14.88
CA GLU A 195 -17.75 1.08 15.65
C GLU A 195 -17.19 2.22 14.81
N MET A 196 -16.81 1.94 13.56
CA MET A 196 -16.31 2.99 12.66
C MET A 196 -17.39 3.96 12.25
N TRP A 197 -18.64 3.51 12.09
CA TRP A 197 -19.76 4.40 11.81
C TRP A 197 -20.01 5.37 12.96
N ALA A 198 -19.97 4.90 14.21
CA ALA A 198 -20.06 5.75 15.39
C ALA A 198 -18.88 6.75 15.48
N LYS A 199 -17.64 6.31 15.19
CA LYS A 199 -16.47 7.19 15.13
C LYS A 199 -16.61 8.25 14.04
N VAL A 200 -17.12 7.90 12.86
CA VAL A 200 -17.38 8.86 11.77
C VAL A 200 -18.43 9.87 12.20
N LYS A 201 -19.48 9.45 12.90
CA LYS A 201 -20.50 10.37 13.44
C LYS A 201 -19.89 11.39 14.41
N GLN A 202 -19.08 10.93 15.37
CA GLN A 202 -18.35 11.82 16.29
C GLN A 202 -17.40 12.77 15.55
N CYS A 203 -16.60 12.24 14.62
CA CYS A 203 -15.67 13.06 13.82
C CYS A 203 -16.39 14.06 12.90
N ALA A 204 -17.62 13.75 12.47
CA ALA A 204 -18.44 14.66 11.67
C ALA A 204 -18.95 15.83 12.52
N GLU A 205 -19.32 15.57 13.78
CA GLU A 205 -19.69 16.60 14.75
C GLU A 205 -18.48 17.49 15.10
N ASP A 206 -17.30 16.88 15.28
CA ASP A 206 -16.05 17.59 15.63
C ASP A 206 -15.36 18.27 14.43
N GLY A 207 -15.78 17.97 13.19
CA GLY A 207 -15.12 18.46 11.97
C GLY A 207 -13.74 17.83 11.68
N THR A 208 -13.41 16.69 12.30
CA THR A 208 -12.10 16.02 12.22
C THR A 208 -12.04 14.85 11.22
N LEU A 209 -13.03 14.75 10.32
CA LEU A 209 -13.19 13.67 9.34
C LEU A 209 -11.95 13.40 8.46
N ASP A 210 -11.22 14.44 8.04
CA ASP A 210 -10.02 14.29 7.21
C ASP A 210 -8.86 13.64 7.98
N ALA A 211 -8.77 13.86 9.30
CA ALA A 211 -7.76 13.23 10.13
C ALA A 211 -8.03 11.73 10.31
N LEU A 212 -9.31 11.33 10.40
CA LEU A 212 -9.74 9.93 10.40
C LEU A 212 -9.37 9.24 9.08
N ARG A 213 -9.70 9.87 7.94
CA ARG A 213 -9.42 9.33 6.61
C ARG A 213 -7.93 9.07 6.37
N ASN A 214 -7.09 9.97 6.88
CA ASN A 214 -5.63 9.88 6.74
C ASN A 214 -4.97 8.97 7.78
N GLY A 215 -5.74 8.30 8.63
CA GLY A 215 -5.21 7.35 9.63
C GLY A 215 -4.59 8.01 10.86
N LYS A 216 -4.65 9.35 11.01
CA LYS A 216 -4.06 10.07 12.14
C LYS A 216 -4.82 9.85 13.45
N LEU A 217 -6.13 9.56 13.37
CA LEU A 217 -7.01 9.31 14.53
C LEU A 217 -7.32 7.83 14.75
N SER A 218 -7.01 6.98 13.77
CA SER A 218 -7.08 5.54 13.96
C SER A 218 -5.82 5.14 14.72
N GLY A 219 -5.89 5.08 16.06
CA GLY A 219 -4.79 4.73 16.98
C GLY A 219 -4.15 3.35 16.77
N GLU A 220 -4.27 2.77 15.58
CA GLU A 220 -3.48 1.65 15.05
C GLU A 220 -2.32 2.13 14.17
N ALA A 221 -2.00 3.42 14.21
CA ALA A 221 -0.62 3.81 14.01
C ALA A 221 0.16 3.16 15.15
N ASN A 222 0.76 1.98 14.90
CA ASN A 222 1.76 1.37 15.75
C ASN A 222 2.72 2.48 16.20
N ASP A 223 2.53 2.91 17.43
CA ASP A 223 3.37 3.91 18.09
C ASP A 223 4.66 3.21 18.52
N GLU A 224 5.48 2.90 17.52
CA GLU A 224 6.92 2.67 17.62
C GLU A 224 7.63 3.85 16.94
N SER A 225 7.04 5.06 17.05
CA SER A 225 7.60 6.27 16.43
C SER A 225 7.40 7.51 17.31
N GLY A 226 7.45 7.32 18.63
CA GLY A 226 7.17 8.36 19.61
C GLY A 226 7.92 8.22 20.93
N ASN A 227 9.16 7.70 20.96
CA ASN A 227 10.02 7.87 22.13
C ASN A 227 11.51 7.90 21.77
N LEU A 228 12.05 9.10 21.53
CA LEU A 228 13.49 9.35 21.47
C LEU A 228 13.86 10.56 22.34
N GLU A 229 13.52 10.51 23.64
CA GLU A 229 14.25 11.25 24.67
C GLU A 229 14.40 10.38 25.93
N GLY A 230 15.57 9.75 26.09
CA GLY A 230 15.96 8.99 27.27
C GLY A 230 17.38 8.43 27.11
N PRO A 231 18.26 8.53 28.14
CA PRO A 231 19.69 8.24 28.01
C PRO A 231 19.96 6.74 27.93
N ALA A 232 21.01 6.39 27.19
CA ALA A 232 21.39 5.02 26.83
C ALA A 232 21.53 4.07 28.04
N PRO A 233 20.99 2.83 27.96
CA PRO A 233 21.35 1.77 28.90
C PRO A 233 22.72 1.20 28.56
N THR A 234 23.68 1.38 29.47
CA THR A 234 24.99 0.74 29.46
C THR A 234 24.85 -0.78 29.59
N MET A 235 25.27 -1.52 28.57
CA MET A 235 25.38 -2.98 28.63
C MET A 235 26.75 -3.41 29.16
N PRO A 236 26.83 -4.39 30.09
CA PRO A 236 28.07 -4.83 30.70
C PRO A 236 28.89 -5.77 29.80
N SER A 237 30.20 -5.51 29.78
CA SER A 237 31.26 -6.33 29.18
C SER A 237 31.24 -7.78 29.69
N LYS A 238 31.18 -8.76 28.77
CA LYS A 238 31.50 -10.17 29.04
C LYS A 238 32.56 -10.70 28.07
N ARG A 239 33.77 -10.76 28.61
CA ARG A 239 34.86 -11.76 28.46
C ARG A 239 34.90 -12.65 27.21
N LYS A 240 36.00 -12.46 26.46
CA LYS A 240 36.70 -13.41 25.57
C LYS A 240 36.62 -14.87 26.06
N ARG A 241 36.16 -15.77 25.18
CA ARG A 241 36.61 -17.18 25.14
C ARG A 241 37.34 -17.38 23.82
N GLN A 242 38.61 -17.73 23.92
CA GLN A 242 39.45 -18.19 22.82
C GLN A 242 38.92 -19.56 22.36
N LYS A 243 38.69 -19.71 21.05
CA LYS A 243 38.54 -21.02 20.42
C LYS A 243 39.43 -21.02 19.19
N GLU A 244 40.42 -21.91 19.23
CA GLU A 244 41.46 -22.09 18.23
C GLU A 244 40.83 -22.49 16.88
N LYS A 245 41.35 -21.89 15.80
CA LYS A 245 41.07 -22.29 14.42
C LYS A 245 42.12 -23.33 14.01
N PRO A 246 41.75 -24.42 13.31
CA PRO A 246 42.74 -25.18 12.56
C PRO A 246 43.22 -24.34 11.36
N GLU A 247 44.54 -24.27 11.19
CA GLU A 247 45.16 -23.67 10.02
C GLU A 247 44.74 -24.44 8.76
N THR A 248 44.16 -23.74 7.80
CA THR A 248 44.05 -24.21 6.42
C THR A 248 44.57 -23.08 5.54
N GLY A 249 45.66 -23.37 4.85
CA GLY A 249 46.48 -22.39 4.15
C GLY A 249 45.71 -21.60 3.09
N ASP A 250 46.20 -20.37 2.88
CA ASP A 250 45.74 -19.43 1.86
C ASP A 250 45.80 -20.05 0.45
N LEU A 251 44.63 -20.35 -0.11
CA LEU A 251 44.47 -20.55 -1.55
C LEU A 251 43.83 -19.29 -2.16
N HIS A 252 44.68 -18.45 -2.76
CA HIS A 252 44.32 -17.37 -3.66
C HIS A 252 43.88 -17.96 -5.02
N GLY A 253 42.70 -17.56 -5.52
CA GLY A 253 42.16 -18.01 -6.80
C GLY A 253 40.64 -17.79 -6.94
N ASN A 254 40.13 -17.74 -8.16
CA ASN A 254 38.70 -17.52 -8.43
C ASN A 254 37.87 -18.77 -8.04
N ARG A 255 36.58 -18.58 -7.71
CA ARG A 255 35.67 -19.59 -7.10
C ARG A 255 35.69 -21.00 -7.72
N ARG A 256 36.05 -21.12 -9.01
CA ARG A 256 36.16 -22.39 -9.73
C ARG A 256 37.41 -23.19 -9.34
N GLU A 257 38.54 -22.53 -9.13
CA GLU A 257 39.81 -23.17 -8.73
C GLU A 257 39.73 -23.68 -7.30
N ARG A 258 39.08 -22.92 -6.41
CA ARG A 258 38.89 -23.33 -5.00
C ARG A 258 38.02 -24.59 -4.86
N ARG A 259 37.08 -24.82 -5.79
CA ARG A 259 36.26 -26.04 -5.83
C ARG A 259 37.02 -27.25 -6.40
N ALA A 260 37.90 -27.03 -7.37
CA ALA A 260 38.72 -28.10 -7.93
C ALA A 260 39.76 -28.60 -6.90
N ALA A 261 40.40 -27.68 -6.17
CA ALA A 261 41.36 -28.03 -5.13
C ALA A 261 40.73 -28.83 -3.97
N GLN A 262 39.50 -28.47 -3.56
CA GLN A 262 38.77 -29.22 -2.54
C GLN A 262 38.30 -30.61 -3.00
N ALA A 263 38.07 -30.80 -4.31
CA ALA A 263 37.72 -32.11 -4.85
C ALA A 263 38.94 -33.04 -4.92
N ALA A 264 40.10 -32.52 -5.35
CA ALA A 264 41.35 -33.28 -5.41
C ALA A 264 41.83 -33.72 -4.02
N ALA A 265 41.77 -32.83 -3.01
CA ALA A 265 42.15 -33.17 -1.64
C ALA A 265 41.25 -34.24 -0.99
N LYS A 266 40.03 -34.44 -1.51
CA LYS A 266 39.09 -35.45 -1.03
C LYS A 266 39.33 -36.81 -1.70
N GLU A 267 39.76 -36.84 -2.96
CA GLU A 267 40.18 -38.09 -3.62
C GLU A 267 41.48 -38.64 -3.02
N GLU A 268 42.38 -37.78 -2.54
CA GLU A 268 43.62 -38.21 -1.87
C GLU A 268 43.36 -38.81 -0.49
N SER A 269 42.34 -38.34 0.25
CA SER A 269 42.01 -38.89 1.58
C SER A 269 41.29 -40.24 1.55
N ASP A 270 40.64 -40.57 0.43
CA ASP A 270 39.84 -41.80 0.30
C ASP A 270 40.71 -43.02 -0.11
N GLN A 271 42.02 -42.84 -0.40
CA GLN A 271 42.95 -43.94 -0.73
C GLN A 271 43.76 -44.48 0.46
N ASP A 272 43.76 -43.78 1.61
CA ASP A 272 44.57 -44.12 2.79
C ASP A 272 43.77 -44.81 3.92
N SER A 273 42.55 -45.31 3.65
CA SER A 273 41.71 -45.99 4.66
C SER A 273 41.05 -47.26 4.12
N GLU A 274 41.89 -48.24 3.75
CA GLU A 274 41.48 -49.60 3.45
C GLU A 274 42.42 -50.59 4.18
N ASP A 275 42.44 -50.58 5.52
CA ASP A 275 42.89 -51.75 6.31
C ASP A 275 42.34 -51.71 7.74
N GLY A 276 41.67 -52.79 8.17
CA GLY A 276 41.31 -53.02 9.57
C GLY A 276 39.84 -52.85 9.97
N PHE A 277 38.92 -53.64 9.38
CA PHE A 277 37.57 -53.79 9.93
C PHE A 277 37.06 -55.23 9.79
N PHE A 278 37.66 -56.20 10.50
CA PHE A 278 36.99 -57.40 11.03
C PHE A 278 37.99 -58.19 11.91
N GLU A 279 37.83 -58.09 13.22
CA GLU A 279 38.16 -59.13 14.20
C GLU A 279 36.86 -59.51 14.92
#